data_AF-A0A0Q9TQK1-F1
#
_entry.id   AF-A0A0Q9TQK1-F1
#
_cell.length_a   1.000
_cell.length_b   1.000
_cell.length_c   1.000
_cell.angle_alpha   90.00
_cell.angle_beta   90.00
_cell.angle_gamma   90.00
#
_symmetry.space_group_name_H-M   'P 1'
#
loop_
_entity.id
_entity.type
_entity.pdbx_description
1 polymer ?
#
loop_
_entity_poly.entity_id
_entity_poly.type
_entity_poly.pdbx_seq_one_letter_code
_entity_poly.pdbx_strand_id
1 'polypeptide(L)'
;MTRYAIDTHGMSRERLALAHEPAELRACASVVAAATAGAMAAVGCEGDGLRVALERFRVVHAHALDAVADAAGALGDRIDESAAEARAVELFVTAGFAGVAASAPLGQGDPVDVAVP
;
A
#
# COMPACT_ATOMS: atom_id res chain seq x y z
N MET A 1 -18.51 21.24 -1.01
CA MET A 1 -17.90 20.28 -0.06
C MET A 1 -16.89 19.44 -0.82
N THR A 2 -15.60 19.72 -0.67
CA THR A 2 -14.49 19.05 -1.39
C THR A 2 -13.41 18.52 -0.42
N ARG A 3 -13.79 18.22 0.84
CA ARG A 3 -12.82 18.00 1.93
C ARG A 3 -12.33 16.55 2.11
N TYR A 4 -12.74 15.59 1.28
CA TYR A 4 -12.29 14.20 1.36
C TYR A 4 -12.11 13.58 -0.03
N ALA A 5 -11.34 14.22 -0.91
CA ALA A 5 -10.90 13.57 -2.13
C ALA A 5 -9.67 12.71 -1.80
N ILE A 6 -9.76 11.42 -2.09
CA ILE A 6 -8.62 10.51 -1.97
C ILE A 6 -7.63 10.87 -3.07
N ASP A 7 -6.37 11.14 -2.68
CA ASP A 7 -5.28 11.40 -3.63
C ASP A 7 -4.83 10.08 -4.28
N THR A 8 -5.53 9.69 -5.35
CA THR A 8 -5.27 8.46 -6.11
C THR A 8 -3.88 8.45 -6.76
N HIS A 9 -3.36 9.63 -7.13
CA HIS A 9 -2.01 9.77 -7.68
C HIS A 9 -0.95 9.57 -6.60
N GLY A 10 -1.13 10.18 -5.43
CA GLY A 10 -0.31 9.95 -4.25
C GLY A 10 -0.28 8.48 -3.87
N MET A 11 -1.45 7.84 -3.73
CA MET A 11 -1.55 6.41 -3.41
C MET A 11 -0.82 5.53 -4.44
N SER A 12 -0.99 5.81 -5.74
CA SER A 12 -0.32 5.03 -6.79
C SER A 12 1.21 5.17 -6.73
N ARG A 13 1.71 6.36 -6.39
CA ARG A 13 3.15 6.60 -6.20
C ARG A 13 3.69 5.83 -4.98
N GLU A 14 3.00 5.92 -3.85
CA GLU A 14 3.43 5.22 -2.63
C GLU A 14 3.35 3.69 -2.79
N ARG A 15 2.34 3.16 -3.50
CA ARG A 15 2.28 1.73 -3.86
C ARG A 15 3.49 1.28 -4.67
N LEU A 16 3.91 2.08 -5.65
CA LEU A 16 5.06 1.76 -6.49
C LEU A 16 6.36 1.72 -5.67
N ALA A 17 6.52 2.68 -4.75
CA ALA A 17 7.66 2.72 -3.84
C ALA A 17 7.68 1.48 -2.92
N LEU A 18 6.57 1.21 -2.23
CA LEU A 18 6.43 0.08 -1.31
C LEU A 18 6.50 -1.30 -1.98
N ALA A 19 6.25 -1.40 -3.30
CA ALA A 19 6.34 -2.68 -4.00
C ALA A 19 7.77 -3.27 -4.03
N HIS A 20 8.79 -2.42 -3.94
CA HIS A 20 10.19 -2.83 -4.06
C HIS A 20 10.92 -2.84 -2.72
N GLU A 21 10.51 -1.98 -1.78
CA GLU A 21 11.16 -1.79 -0.48
C GLU A 21 11.29 -3.08 0.37
N PRO A 22 10.27 -3.96 0.51
CA PRO A 22 10.40 -5.17 1.33
C PRO A 22 11.45 -6.15 0.81
N ALA A 23 11.61 -6.26 -0.51
CA ALA A 23 12.62 -7.13 -1.10
C ALA A 23 14.03 -6.56 -0.90
N GLU A 24 14.18 -5.24 -1.05
CA GLU A 24 15.44 -4.54 -0.82
C GLU A 24 15.88 -4.61 0.65
N LEU A 25 14.93 -4.47 1.59
CA LEU A 25 15.19 -4.59 3.03
C LEU A 25 15.65 -6.00 3.42
N ARG A 26 15.01 -7.05 2.87
CA ARG A 26 15.44 -8.44 3.08
C ARG A 26 16.81 -8.73 2.44
N ALA A 27 17.07 -8.17 1.26
CA ALA A 27 18.39 -8.24 0.63
C ALA A 27 19.45 -7.55 1.50
N CYS A 28 19.16 -6.36 2.05
CA CYS A 28 20.04 -5.67 2.99
C CYS A 28 20.33 -6.53 4.23
N ALA A 29 19.30 -7.17 4.81
CA ALA A 29 19.48 -8.07 5.95
C ALA A 29 20.43 -9.24 5.62
N SER A 30 20.31 -9.82 4.42
CA SER A 30 21.21 -10.87 3.96
C SER A 30 22.67 -10.41 3.84
N VAL A 31 22.89 -9.17 3.35
CA VAL A 31 24.23 -8.58 3.20
C VAL A 31 24.85 -8.32 4.57
N VAL A 32 24.07 -7.77 5.51
CA VAL A 32 24.51 -7.55 6.89
C VAL A 32 24.87 -8.88 7.57
N ALA A 33 24.07 -9.92 7.37
CA ALA A 33 24.35 -11.26 7.89
C ALA A 33 25.63 -11.86 7.30
N ALA A 34 25.86 -11.72 6.00
CA ALA A 34 27.08 -12.20 5.34
C ALA A 34 28.33 -11.43 5.82
N ALA A 35 28.23 -10.10 5.92
CA ALA A 35 29.32 -9.25 6.39
C ALA A 35 29.70 -9.55 7.85
N THR A 36 28.71 -9.74 8.73
CA THR A 36 28.95 -10.11 10.13
C THR A 36 29.51 -11.52 10.27
N ALA A 37 29.07 -12.48 9.46
CA ALA A 37 29.68 -13.82 9.43
C ALA A 37 31.16 -13.76 9.00
N GLY A 38 31.48 -12.97 7.96
CA GLY A 38 32.85 -12.73 7.53
C GLY A 38 33.71 -12.07 8.63
N ALA A 39 33.15 -11.08 9.32
CA ALA A 39 33.81 -10.45 10.45
C ALA A 39 34.08 -11.45 11.59
N MET A 40 33.09 -12.26 11.98
CA MET A 40 33.26 -13.29 13.01
C MET A 40 34.32 -14.32 12.67
N ALA A 41 34.42 -14.73 11.39
CA ALA A 41 35.44 -15.65 10.92
C ALA A 41 36.86 -15.06 10.96
N ALA A 42 36.99 -13.74 10.78
CA ALA A 42 38.26 -13.02 10.88
C ALA A 42 38.71 -12.77 12.33
N VAL A 43 37.79 -12.87 13.29
CA VAL A 43 38.07 -12.68 14.72
C VAL A 43 38.73 -13.94 15.29
N GLY A 44 40.05 -13.88 15.48
CA GLY A 44 40.86 -14.94 16.06
C GLY A 44 40.45 -15.36 17.48
N CYS A 45 41.20 -16.30 18.06
CA CYS A 45 40.88 -17.01 19.31
C CYS A 45 40.70 -16.07 20.52
N GLU A 46 41.40 -14.93 20.54
CA GLU A 46 41.37 -13.96 21.65
C GLU A 46 40.15 -13.03 21.60
N GLY A 47 39.38 -13.07 20.50
CA GLY A 47 38.29 -12.13 20.24
C GLY A 47 36.89 -12.62 20.64
N ASP A 48 36.76 -13.54 21.60
CA ASP A 48 35.46 -14.10 22.01
C ASP A 48 34.42 -13.03 22.36
N GLY A 49 34.82 -11.98 23.09
CA GLY A 49 33.93 -10.86 23.41
C GLY A 49 33.45 -10.09 22.16
N LEU A 50 34.33 -9.92 21.17
CA LEU A 50 33.99 -9.29 19.90
C LEU A 50 33.06 -10.19 19.06
N ARG A 51 33.28 -11.51 19.09
CA ARG A 51 32.42 -12.48 18.40
C ARG A 51 31.00 -12.48 18.97
N VAL A 52 30.85 -12.43 20.29
CA VAL A 52 29.54 -12.30 20.96
C VAL A 52 28.86 -10.98 20.61
N ALA A 53 29.61 -9.88 20.57
CA ALA A 53 29.07 -8.57 20.19
C ALA A 53 28.59 -8.55 18.73
N LEU A 54 29.36 -9.14 17.80
CA LEU A 54 28.99 -9.28 16.39
C LEU A 54 27.74 -10.14 16.20
N GLU A 55 27.61 -11.24 16.94
CA GLU A 55 26.42 -12.08 16.87
C GLU A 55 25.18 -11.35 17.38
N ARG A 56 25.30 -10.63 18.51
CA ARG A 56 24.21 -9.79 19.01
C ARG A 56 23.82 -8.70 18.01
N PHE A 57 24.82 -8.04 17.41
CA PHE A 57 24.59 -7.04 16.37
C PHE A 57 23.83 -7.64 15.18
N ARG A 58 24.27 -8.80 14.69
CA ARG A 58 23.64 -9.51 13.56
C ARG A 58 22.17 -9.82 13.82
N VAL A 59 21.86 -10.43 14.97
CA VAL A 59 20.49 -10.81 15.32
C VAL A 59 19.57 -9.59 15.43
N VAL A 60 20.02 -8.54 16.12
CA VAL A 60 19.21 -7.31 16.28
C VAL A 60 18.91 -6.65 14.94
N HIS A 61 19.90 -6.53 14.06
CA HIS A 61 19.70 -5.85 12.77
C HIS A 61 18.89 -6.69 11.79
N ALA A 62 19.04 -8.02 11.81
CA ALA A 62 18.18 -8.91 11.03
C ALA A 62 16.70 -8.72 11.42
N HIS A 63 16.38 -8.79 12.71
CA HIS A 63 15.02 -8.59 13.19
C HIS A 63 14.48 -7.18 12.90
N ALA A 64 15.31 -6.15 13.02
CA ALA A 64 14.88 -4.79 12.70
C ALA A 64 14.53 -4.65 11.21
N LEU A 65 15.36 -5.18 10.31
CA LEU A 65 15.12 -5.11 8.87
C LEU A 65 13.91 -5.95 8.45
N ASP A 66 13.73 -7.13 9.02
CA ASP A 66 12.53 -7.96 8.79
C ASP A 66 11.26 -7.24 9.27
N ALA A 67 11.28 -6.63 10.46
CA ALA A 67 10.15 -5.88 10.99
C ALA A 67 9.77 -4.68 10.12
N VAL A 68 10.76 -3.97 9.55
CA VAL A 68 10.49 -2.86 8.63
C VAL A 68 9.94 -3.40 7.30
N ALA A 69 10.47 -4.51 6.79
CA ALA A 69 9.95 -5.13 5.57
C ALA A 69 8.49 -5.59 5.73
N ASP A 70 8.15 -6.17 6.87
CA ASP A 70 6.77 -6.59 7.18
C ASP A 70 5.84 -5.38 7.37
N ALA A 71 6.31 -4.32 8.04
CA ALA A 71 5.54 -3.09 8.17
C ALA A 71 5.29 -2.40 6.82
N ALA A 72 6.29 -2.38 5.93
CA ALA A 72 6.15 -1.86 4.57
C ALA A 72 5.16 -2.69 3.75
N GLY A 73 5.21 -4.03 3.85
CA GLY A 73 4.23 -4.93 3.23
C GLY A 73 2.81 -4.66 3.73
N ALA A 74 2.61 -4.61 5.06
CA ALA A 74 1.32 -4.34 5.66
C ALA A 74 0.77 -2.95 5.31
N LEU A 75 1.64 -1.95 5.15
CA LEU A 75 1.25 -0.63 4.67
C LEU A 75 0.78 -0.69 3.21
N GLY A 76 1.49 -1.43 2.35
CA GLY A 76 1.08 -1.70 0.98
C GLY A 76 -0.32 -2.34 0.92
N ASP A 77 -0.55 -3.39 1.70
CA ASP A 77 -1.85 -4.08 1.77
C ASP A 77 -2.99 -3.13 2.17
N ARG A 78 -2.76 -2.25 3.15
CA ARG A 78 -3.77 -1.26 3.57
C ARG A 78 -4.04 -0.20 2.52
N ILE A 79 -3.04 0.21 1.75
CA ILE A 79 -3.23 1.15 0.64
C ILE A 79 -4.07 0.48 -0.45
N ASP A 80 -3.84 -0.80 -0.73
CA ASP A 80 -4.62 -1.60 -1.69
C ASP A 80 -6.08 -1.74 -1.25
N GLU A 81 -6.31 -2.06 0.02
CA GLU A 81 -7.64 -2.13 0.63
C GLU A 81 -8.37 -0.78 0.52
N SER A 82 -7.71 0.30 0.93
CA SER A 82 -8.28 1.66 0.86
C SER A 82 -8.62 2.06 -0.59
N ALA A 83 -7.80 1.67 -1.57
CA ALA A 83 -8.06 1.93 -2.98
C ALA A 83 -9.26 1.12 -3.51
N ALA A 84 -9.41 -0.13 -3.07
CA ALA A 84 -10.54 -0.98 -3.43
C ALA A 84 -11.85 -0.44 -2.84
N GLU A 85 -11.84 -0.03 -1.56
CA GLU A 85 -12.99 0.58 -0.90
C GLU A 85 -13.42 1.89 -1.58
N ALA A 86 -12.46 2.78 -1.89
CA ALA A 86 -12.73 4.02 -2.60
C ALA A 86 -13.44 3.77 -3.94
N ARG A 87 -12.92 2.81 -4.72
CA ARG A 87 -13.50 2.43 -6.01
C ARG A 87 -14.89 1.81 -5.85
N ALA A 88 -15.11 1.01 -4.80
CA ALA A 88 -16.42 0.44 -4.50
C ALA A 88 -17.45 1.54 -4.20
N VAL A 89 -17.08 2.56 -3.42
CA VAL A 89 -17.93 3.73 -3.14
C VAL A 89 -18.24 4.50 -4.43
N GLU A 90 -17.23 4.79 -5.25
CA GLU A 90 -17.43 5.48 -6.54
C GLU A 90 -18.41 4.73 -7.46
N LEU A 91 -18.26 3.40 -7.57
CA LEU A 91 -19.16 2.57 -8.37
C LEU A 91 -20.58 2.54 -7.79
N PHE A 92 -20.71 2.43 -6.46
CA PHE A 92 -22.01 2.45 -5.79
C PHE A 92 -22.75 3.77 -6.01
N VAL A 93 -22.04 4.90 -5.84
CA VAL A 93 -22.60 6.24 -6.06
C VAL A 93 -23.00 6.41 -7.54
N THR A 94 -22.15 5.98 -8.47
CA THR A 94 -22.44 6.05 -9.91
C THR A 94 -23.68 5.22 -10.28
N ALA A 95 -23.81 4.01 -9.73
CA ALA A 95 -24.98 3.16 -9.93
C ALA A 95 -26.25 3.78 -9.34
N GLY A 96 -26.15 4.41 -8.15
CA GLY A 96 -27.25 5.15 -7.53
C GLY A 96 -27.75 6.31 -8.41
N PHE A 97 -26.83 7.12 -8.96
CA PHE A 97 -27.20 8.19 -9.89
C PHE A 97 -27.84 7.67 -11.18
N ALA A 98 -27.32 6.56 -11.74
CA ALA A 98 -27.91 5.93 -12.91
C ALA A 98 -29.34 5.42 -12.63
N GLY A 99 -29.57 4.83 -11.46
CA GLY A 99 -30.90 4.38 -11.01
C GLY A 99 -31.88 5.53 -10.82
N VAL A 100 -31.45 6.65 -10.25
CA VAL A 100 -32.27 7.87 -10.11
C VAL A 100 -32.61 8.45 -11.49
N ALA A 101 -31.64 8.55 -12.40
CA ALA A 101 -31.87 9.03 -13.76
C ALA A 101 -32.86 8.14 -14.53
N ALA A 102 -32.80 6.83 -14.35
CA ALA A 102 -33.73 5.88 -14.97
C ALA A 102 -35.15 5.91 -14.34
N SER A 103 -35.27 6.35 -13.08
CA SER A 103 -36.54 6.42 -12.35
C SER A 103 -37.24 7.77 -12.47
N ALA A 104 -36.59 8.77 -13.07
CA ALA A 104 -37.21 10.05 -13.35
C ALA A 104 -38.38 9.83 -14.32
N PRO A 105 -39.63 10.15 -13.93
CA PRO A 105 -40.74 10.01 -14.84
C PRO A 105 -40.47 10.91 -16.04
N LEU A 106 -40.54 10.34 -17.25
CA LEU A 106 -40.66 11.12 -18.48
C LEU A 106 -41.82 12.08 -18.26
N GLY A 107 -41.48 13.36 -18.05
CA GLY A 107 -42.45 14.43 -17.91
C GLY A 107 -43.38 14.37 -19.10
N GLN A 108 -44.59 13.91 -18.82
CA GLN A 108 -45.81 13.93 -19.59
C GLN A 108 -45.90 15.23 -20.41
N GLY A 109 -45.38 15.20 -21.64
CA GLY A 109 -45.69 16.18 -22.65
C GLY A 109 -47.05 15.83 -23.24
N ASP A 110 -48.08 16.45 -22.69
CA ASP A 110 -49.46 16.43 -23.17
C ASP A 110 -49.49 16.70 -24.68
N PRO A 111 -50.12 15.86 -25.53
CA PRO A 111 -50.32 16.19 -26.93
C PRO A 111 -51.36 17.32 -26.99
N VAL A 112 -50.89 18.56 -27.19
CA VAL A 112 -51.78 19.67 -27.51
C VAL A 112 -52.42 19.36 -28.87
N ASP A 113 -53.65 18.85 -28.80
CA ASP A 113 -54.58 18.70 -29.91
C ASP A 113 -54.95 20.10 -30.41
N VAL A 114 -54.23 20.58 -31.43
CA VAL A 114 -54.58 21.84 -32.10
C VAL A 114 -55.59 21.52 -33.20
N ALA A 115 -56.86 21.52 -32.80
CA ALA A 115 -57.98 21.64 -33.71
C ALA A 115 -58.19 23.11 -34.13
N VAL A 116 -57.92 23.41 -35.41
CA VAL A 116 -58.78 24.12 -36.41
C VAL A 116 -59.25 25.56 -36.07
N PRO A 117 -59.15 26.57 -36.97
CA PRO A 117 -59.80 26.61 -38.30
C PRO A 117 -58.91 26.76 -39.53
#